data_AF-A0A645J714-F1
#
_entry.id   AF-A0A645J714-F1
#
_cell.length_a   1.000
_cell.length_b   1.000
_cell.length_c   1.000
_cell.angle_alpha   90.00
_cell.angle_beta   90.00
_cell.angle_gamma   90.00
#
_symmetry.space_group_name_H-M   'P 1'
#
loop_
_entity.id
_entity.type
_entity.pdbx_description
1 polymer ?
#
loop_
_entity_poly.entity_id
_entity_poly.type
_entity_poly.pdbx_seq_one_letter_code
_entity_poly.pdbx_strand_id
1 'polypeptide(L)'
;MHYNYFNNEKRIDNVPVDVLVGDALWVHFPDKKNLEEITAADLEKATAGKNLEGVRLVITTGYTDENWKKEDYFHVSPYLSVDSAEWMVKKKIAMVAIDFQTDKPGDTTFPVHNILLSNEIYILEYLTNIPALIKSGFGETFTLVVGVLKLEGLEAATARVFAIK
;
A
#
# COMPACT_ATOMS: atom_id res chain seq x y z
N MET A 1 8.46 17.47 -0.22
CA MET A 1 9.14 16.80 -1.35
C MET A 1 9.04 15.32 -1.05
N HIS A 2 8.51 14.46 -1.94
CA HIS A 2 8.53 13.01 -1.76
C HIS A 2 10.00 12.60 -1.64
N TYR A 3 10.48 12.34 -0.44
CA TYR A 3 11.91 12.22 -0.17
C TYR A 3 12.37 10.80 -0.47
N ASN A 4 12.41 10.43 -1.76
CA ASN A 4 13.05 9.17 -2.19
C ASN A 4 13.98 9.29 -3.39
N TYR A 5 14.46 10.49 -3.68
CA TYR A 5 15.69 10.66 -4.42
C TYR A 5 16.93 10.39 -3.54
N PHE A 6 16.96 9.27 -2.81
CA PHE A 6 18.17 8.78 -2.18
C PHE A 6 19.07 8.21 -3.29
N ASN A 7 20.12 8.95 -3.62
CA ASN A 7 21.19 8.62 -4.56
C ASN A 7 20.81 8.32 -6.02
N ASN A 8 19.58 8.62 -6.46
CA ASN A 8 19.16 8.42 -7.85
C ASN A 8 19.04 6.92 -8.25
N GLU A 9 19.02 6.01 -7.26
CA GLU A 9 19.09 4.56 -7.48
C GLU A 9 17.72 3.86 -7.47
N LYS A 10 16.78 4.33 -6.65
CA LYS A 10 15.45 3.72 -6.47
C LYS A 10 14.43 4.35 -7.41
N ARG A 11 14.42 3.84 -8.64
CA ARG A 11 13.56 4.29 -9.74
C ARG A 11 12.63 3.18 -10.21
N ILE A 12 11.51 3.53 -10.83
CA ILE A 12 10.49 2.55 -11.22
C ILE A 12 11.00 1.53 -12.24
N ASP A 13 11.98 1.90 -13.07
CA ASP A 13 12.65 1.02 -14.03
C ASP A 13 13.55 -0.05 -13.37
N ASN A 14 13.98 0.20 -12.12
CA ASN A 14 14.89 -0.67 -11.36
C ASN A 14 14.20 -1.56 -10.32
N VAL A 15 12.87 -1.47 -10.17
CA VAL A 15 12.15 -2.29 -9.20
C VAL A 15 12.34 -3.79 -9.51
N PRO A 16 12.77 -4.60 -8.54
CA PRO A 16 12.91 -6.04 -8.72
C PRO A 16 11.58 -6.69 -9.12
N VAL A 17 11.61 -7.62 -10.08
CA VAL A 17 10.38 -8.28 -10.59
C VAL A 17 9.69 -9.10 -9.51
N ASP A 18 10.47 -9.69 -8.60
CA ASP A 18 10.03 -10.42 -7.42
C ASP A 18 9.43 -9.52 -6.33
N VAL A 19 9.41 -8.19 -6.50
CA VAL A 19 8.58 -7.23 -5.75
C VAL A 19 7.25 -6.97 -6.48
N LEU A 20 7.25 -6.95 -7.81
CA LEU A 20 6.04 -6.69 -8.62
C LEU A 20 5.08 -7.88 -8.68
N VAL A 21 5.57 -9.11 -8.52
CA VAL A 21 4.76 -10.33 -8.55
C VAL A 21 5.11 -11.24 -7.37
N GLY A 22 4.13 -11.55 -6.53
CA GLY A 22 4.35 -12.44 -5.39
C GLY A 22 3.16 -12.57 -4.45
N ASP A 23 3.38 -13.33 -3.37
CA ASP A 23 2.36 -13.66 -2.39
C ASP A 23 1.89 -12.41 -1.63
N ALA A 24 0.58 -12.29 -1.51
CA ALA A 24 -0.09 -11.20 -0.85
C ALA A 24 -0.94 -11.70 0.32
N LEU A 25 -1.00 -10.88 1.36
CA LEU A 25 -1.94 -11.01 2.47
C LEU A 25 -2.83 -9.78 2.48
N TRP A 26 -4.14 -9.99 2.43
CA TRP A 26 -5.13 -8.94 2.44
C TRP A 26 -5.80 -8.80 3.80
N VAL A 27 -5.76 -7.59 4.34
CA VAL A 27 -6.50 -7.15 5.53
C VAL A 27 -7.45 -6.02 5.13
N HIS A 28 -8.69 -6.11 5.62
CA HIS A 28 -9.75 -5.16 5.30
C HIS A 28 -10.32 -4.53 6.57
N PHE A 29 -10.35 -3.19 6.59
CA PHE A 29 -10.80 -2.37 7.69
C PHE A 29 -11.99 -1.48 7.26
N PRO A 30 -13.20 -2.06 7.09
CA PRO A 30 -14.37 -1.33 6.57
C PRO A 30 -14.87 -0.23 7.52
N ASP A 31 -14.50 -0.32 8.80
CA ASP A 31 -14.96 0.62 9.83
C ASP A 31 -14.06 1.87 9.96
N LYS A 32 -12.93 1.92 9.23
CA LYS A 32 -12.01 3.07 9.24
C LYS A 32 -12.67 4.28 8.59
N LYS A 33 -12.66 5.40 9.31
CA LYS A 33 -13.31 6.64 8.87
C LYS A 33 -12.36 7.55 8.13
N ASN A 34 -12.93 8.58 7.51
CA ASN A 34 -12.17 9.69 6.95
C ASN A 34 -11.18 10.25 7.99
N LEU A 35 -9.93 10.47 7.56
CA LEU A 35 -8.83 10.95 8.41
C LEU A 35 -8.50 10.05 9.63
N GLU A 36 -8.96 8.79 9.64
CA GLU A 36 -8.54 7.83 10.65
C GLU A 36 -7.25 7.14 10.23
N GLU A 37 -6.31 7.05 11.15
CA GLU A 37 -5.05 6.34 10.92
C GLU A 37 -5.20 4.83 11.11
N ILE A 38 -4.44 4.07 10.33
CA ILE A 38 -4.24 2.63 10.50
C ILE A 38 -2.92 2.44 11.23
N THR A 39 -3.01 1.88 12.43
CA THR A 39 -1.89 1.79 13.40
C THR A 39 -1.13 0.47 13.32
N ALA A 40 0.06 0.41 13.92
CA ALA A 40 0.76 -0.86 14.12
C ALA A 40 -0.09 -1.89 14.87
N ALA A 41 -0.88 -1.45 15.86
CA ALA A 41 -1.77 -2.32 16.63
C ALA A 41 -2.90 -2.91 15.78
N ASP A 42 -3.47 -2.12 14.87
CA ASP A 42 -4.47 -2.59 13.91
C ASP A 42 -3.88 -3.71 13.04
N LEU A 43 -2.68 -3.49 12.50
CA LEU A 43 -2.00 -4.45 11.63
C LEU A 43 -1.58 -5.71 12.39
N GLU A 44 -1.01 -5.58 13.59
CA GLU A 44 -0.61 -6.72 14.41
C GLU A 44 -1.80 -7.62 14.75
N LYS A 45 -2.94 -7.03 15.11
CA LYS A 45 -4.17 -7.76 15.37
C LYS A 45 -4.69 -8.46 14.11
N ALA A 46 -4.75 -7.75 12.98
CA ALA A 46 -5.29 -8.29 11.73
C ALA A 46 -4.41 -9.38 11.11
N THR A 47 -3.11 -9.37 11.39
CA THR A 47 -2.13 -10.32 10.84
C THR A 47 -1.66 -11.37 11.85
N ALA A 48 -2.36 -11.52 12.99
CA ALA A 48 -1.96 -12.41 14.06
C ALA A 48 -1.73 -13.86 13.55
N GLY A 49 -0.54 -14.40 13.84
CA GLY A 49 -0.14 -15.76 13.42
C GLY A 49 0.24 -15.92 11.95
N LYS A 50 0.30 -14.84 11.16
CA LYS A 50 0.73 -14.87 9.75
C LYS A 50 2.23 -14.56 9.64
N ASN A 51 2.89 -15.20 8.67
CA ASN A 51 4.23 -14.79 8.26
C ASN A 51 4.12 -13.65 7.23
N LEU A 52 4.89 -12.59 7.43
CA LEU A 52 4.83 -11.38 6.62
C LEU A 52 6.15 -11.08 5.88
N GLU A 53 7.20 -11.87 6.11
CA GLU A 53 8.48 -11.66 5.41
C GLU A 53 8.29 -11.84 3.90
N GLY A 54 8.62 -10.81 3.11
CA GLY A 54 8.53 -10.80 1.65
C GLY A 54 7.11 -10.63 1.06
N VAL A 55 6.07 -10.56 1.90
CA VAL A 55 4.68 -10.50 1.40
C VAL A 55 4.31 -9.11 0.91
N ARG A 56 3.27 -9.05 0.08
CA ARG A 56 2.57 -7.83 -0.30
C ARG A 56 1.42 -7.66 0.68
N LEU A 57 1.58 -6.76 1.63
CA LEU A 57 0.52 -6.48 2.59
C LEU A 57 -0.50 -5.56 1.94
N VAL A 58 -1.65 -6.11 1.57
CA VAL A 58 -2.76 -5.38 0.97
C VAL A 58 -3.66 -4.90 2.10
N ILE A 59 -3.75 -3.58 2.31
CA ILE A 59 -4.54 -2.96 3.38
C ILE A 59 -5.62 -2.13 2.73
N THR A 60 -6.88 -2.42 3.04
CA THR A 60 -8.01 -1.74 2.36
C THR A 60 -9.05 -1.25 3.34
N THR A 61 -9.74 -0.18 2.98
CA THR A 61 -10.87 0.38 3.74
C THR A 61 -12.15 0.46 2.92
N GLY A 62 -12.08 0.32 1.59
CA GLY A 62 -13.15 0.65 0.65
C GLY A 62 -13.09 2.10 0.16
N TYR A 63 -12.12 2.90 0.61
CA TYR A 63 -12.10 4.34 0.42
C TYR A 63 -12.17 4.77 -1.05
N THR A 64 -11.32 4.19 -1.91
CA THR A 64 -11.31 4.55 -3.34
C THR A 64 -12.63 4.22 -4.03
N ASP A 65 -13.20 3.04 -3.78
CA ASP A 65 -14.47 2.64 -4.40
C ASP A 65 -15.64 3.54 -3.99
N GLU A 66 -15.64 4.06 -2.76
CA GLU A 66 -16.71 4.91 -2.23
C GLU A 66 -16.55 6.41 -2.53
N ASN A 67 -15.31 6.90 -2.68
CA ASN A 67 -15.01 8.33 -2.67
C ASN A 67 -14.40 8.85 -3.97
N TRP A 68 -14.08 7.99 -4.93
CA TRP A 68 -13.53 8.43 -6.22
C TRP A 68 -14.44 9.48 -6.90
N LYS A 69 -13.81 10.53 -7.44
CA LYS A 69 -14.44 11.72 -8.06
C LYS A 69 -15.15 12.70 -7.10
N LYS A 70 -15.19 12.45 -5.79
CA LYS A 70 -15.62 13.47 -4.84
C LYS A 70 -14.56 14.57 -4.74
N GLU A 71 -14.99 15.81 -4.51
CA GLU A 71 -14.10 16.98 -4.47
C GLU A 71 -13.07 16.87 -3.33
N ASP A 72 -13.45 16.25 -2.22
CA ASP A 72 -12.64 16.08 -1.02
C ASP A 72 -11.82 14.78 -0.99
N TYR A 73 -11.79 14.01 -2.10
CA TYR A 73 -11.13 12.69 -2.18
C TYR A 73 -9.67 12.66 -1.70
N PHE A 74 -8.89 13.72 -1.92
CA PHE A 74 -7.49 13.80 -1.46
C PHE A 74 -7.32 14.54 -0.13
N HIS A 75 -8.43 14.91 0.52
CA HIS A 75 -8.42 15.75 1.72
C HIS A 75 -8.94 15.01 2.95
N VAL A 76 -9.66 13.91 2.76
CA VAL A 76 -10.32 13.19 3.85
C VAL A 76 -9.99 11.70 3.89
N SER A 77 -8.99 11.26 3.13
CA SER A 77 -8.54 9.87 3.10
C SER A 77 -8.11 9.37 4.48
N PRO A 78 -8.39 8.09 4.83
CA PRO A 78 -7.62 7.36 5.83
C PRO A 78 -6.14 7.34 5.42
N TYR A 79 -5.26 7.01 6.38
CA TYR A 79 -3.82 6.99 6.15
C TYR A 79 -3.10 6.00 7.05
N LEU A 80 -1.83 5.72 6.76
CA LEU A 80 -0.97 4.91 7.61
C LEU A 80 -0.32 5.78 8.68
N SER A 81 -0.29 5.32 9.93
CA SER A 81 0.48 5.99 10.98
C SER A 81 1.98 5.73 10.81
N VAL A 82 2.81 6.55 11.46
CA VAL A 82 4.27 6.34 11.51
C VAL A 82 4.63 4.99 12.13
N ASP A 83 3.95 4.59 13.21
CA ASP A 83 4.24 3.31 13.88
C ASP A 83 3.88 2.10 12.99
N SER A 84 2.87 2.22 12.12
CA SER A 84 2.53 1.18 11.15
C SER A 84 3.65 0.98 10.12
N ALA A 85 4.31 2.07 9.71
CA ALA A 85 5.46 2.04 8.81
C ALA A 85 6.64 1.31 9.43
N GLU A 86 7.01 1.69 10.66
CA GLU A 86 8.08 1.04 11.43
C GLU A 86 7.80 -0.44 11.70
N TRP A 87 6.53 -0.77 11.98
CA TRP A 87 6.09 -2.14 12.14
C TRP A 87 6.25 -2.94 10.85
N MET A 88 5.85 -2.39 9.71
CA MET A 88 6.00 -3.05 8.40
C MET A 88 7.47 -3.29 8.04
N VAL A 89 8.36 -2.34 8.35
CA VAL A 89 9.83 -2.51 8.26
C VAL A 89 10.29 -3.68 9.11
N LYS A 90 9.89 -3.74 10.38
CA LYS A 90 10.26 -4.85 11.28
C LYS A 90 9.74 -6.21 10.79
N LYS A 91 8.58 -6.23 10.14
CA LYS A 91 7.98 -7.44 9.55
C LYS A 91 8.59 -7.83 8.20
N LYS A 92 9.43 -6.95 7.62
CA LYS A 92 10.12 -7.16 6.33
C LYS A 92 9.16 -7.53 5.19
N ILE A 93 8.03 -6.85 5.12
CA ILE A 93 7.15 -6.97 3.94
C ILE A 93 7.91 -6.47 2.70
N ALA A 94 7.54 -6.92 1.50
CA ALA A 94 8.14 -6.41 0.27
C ALA A 94 7.44 -5.13 -0.23
N MET A 95 6.13 -5.03 0.02
CA MET A 95 5.30 -3.95 -0.49
C MET A 95 4.07 -3.77 0.41
N VAL A 96 3.66 -2.52 0.58
CA VAL A 96 2.32 -2.18 1.07
C VAL A 96 1.46 -1.74 -0.12
N ALA A 97 0.25 -2.28 -0.22
CA ALA A 97 -0.69 -1.96 -1.27
C ALA A 97 -2.02 -1.50 -0.67
N ILE A 98 -2.48 -0.29 -0.99
CA ILE A 98 -3.57 0.40 -0.31
C ILE A 98 -4.59 0.99 -1.29
N ASP A 99 -5.83 1.15 -0.84
CA ASP A 99 -6.91 1.83 -1.58
C ASP A 99 -7.16 3.26 -1.09
N PHE A 100 -6.19 3.86 -0.38
CA PHE A 100 -6.25 5.20 0.20
C PHE A 100 -4.86 5.86 0.11
N GLN A 101 -4.69 7.06 0.68
CA GLN A 101 -3.40 7.78 0.70
C GLN A 101 -2.44 7.24 1.77
N THR A 102 -1.16 7.08 1.44
CA THR A 102 -0.16 6.57 2.41
C THR A 102 -0.01 7.48 3.62
N ASP A 103 0.30 8.76 3.39
CA ASP A 103 0.49 9.75 4.46
C ASP A 103 -0.81 10.48 4.78
N LYS A 104 -0.84 11.09 5.96
CA LYS A 104 -1.95 11.96 6.39
C LYS A 104 -2.21 13.04 5.33
N PRO A 105 -3.48 13.22 4.89
CA PRO A 105 -3.82 14.29 3.95
C PRO A 105 -3.30 15.66 4.39
N GLY A 106 -2.54 16.30 3.52
CA GLY A 106 -1.92 17.61 3.77
C GLY A 106 -0.54 17.58 4.46
N ASP A 107 -0.04 16.41 4.89
CA ASP A 107 1.33 16.31 5.39
C ASP A 107 2.33 16.29 4.23
N THR A 108 3.14 17.35 4.16
CA THR A 108 4.12 17.56 3.08
C THR A 108 5.52 17.02 3.41
N THR A 109 5.68 16.46 4.62
CA THR A 109 6.94 15.85 5.09
C THR A 109 7.05 14.38 4.68
N PHE A 110 5.93 13.75 4.31
CA PHE A 110 5.83 12.38 3.82
C PHE A 110 6.49 11.32 4.72
N PRO A 111 6.21 11.31 6.04
CA PRO A 111 6.95 10.51 7.01
C PRO A 111 6.84 9.00 6.74
N VAL A 112 5.67 8.49 6.37
CA VAL A 112 5.47 7.06 6.10
C VAL A 112 6.15 6.66 4.80
N HIS A 113 5.98 7.45 3.73
CA HIS A 113 6.70 7.21 2.47
C HIS A 113 8.21 7.12 2.69
N ASN A 114 8.77 8.06 3.46
CA ASN A 114 10.20 8.10 3.72
C ASN A 114 10.67 6.86 4.50
N ILE A 115 9.94 6.44 5.53
CA ILE A 115 10.28 5.24 6.32
C ILE A 115 10.24 3.99 5.45
N LEU A 116 9.16 3.77 4.71
CA LEU A 116 8.98 2.56 3.93
C LEU A 116 10.00 2.43 2.79
N LEU A 117 10.11 3.46 1.95
CA LEU A 117 10.95 3.40 0.75
C LEU A 117 12.45 3.45 1.08
N SER A 118 12.86 4.10 2.18
CA SER A 118 14.24 4.02 2.67
C SER A 118 14.64 2.59 3.04
N ASN A 119 13.67 1.79 3.49
CA ASN A 119 13.84 0.38 3.85
C ASN A 119 13.42 -0.60 2.73
N GLU A 120 13.36 -0.13 1.47
CA GLU A 120 13.02 -0.96 0.30
C GLU A 120 11.63 -1.61 0.35
N ILE A 121 10.71 -1.01 1.10
CA ILE A 121 9.29 -1.37 1.07
C ILE A 121 8.59 -0.47 0.05
N TYR A 122 8.10 -1.09 -1.02
CA TYR A 122 7.44 -0.40 -2.11
C TYR A 122 5.99 -0.08 -1.76
N ILE A 123 5.45 0.98 -2.37
CA ILE A 123 4.11 1.49 -2.10
C ILE A 123 3.28 1.42 -3.38
N LEU A 124 2.08 0.86 -3.27
CA LEU A 124 1.07 0.82 -4.32
C LEU A 124 -0.21 1.46 -3.80
N GLU A 125 -0.59 2.63 -4.32
CA GLU A 125 -1.76 3.38 -3.84
C GLU A 125 -2.99 3.25 -4.74
N TYR A 126 -4.14 3.63 -4.20
CA TYR A 126 -5.43 3.78 -4.91
C TYR A 126 -5.93 2.51 -5.61
N LEU A 127 -5.75 1.36 -4.96
CA LEU A 127 -6.45 0.13 -5.35
C LEU A 127 -7.99 0.33 -5.40
N THR A 128 -8.68 -0.49 -6.17
CA THR A 128 -10.14 -0.42 -6.37
C THR A 128 -10.70 -1.83 -6.56
N ASN A 129 -12.03 -1.93 -6.69
CA ASN A 129 -12.77 -3.17 -6.92
C ASN A 129 -12.82 -4.08 -5.68
N ILE A 130 -12.65 -3.51 -4.48
CA ILE A 130 -12.70 -4.22 -3.20
C ILE A 130 -14.07 -4.90 -2.97
N PRO A 131 -15.23 -4.26 -3.27
CA PRO A 131 -16.52 -4.91 -3.13
C PRO A 131 -16.68 -6.19 -3.97
N ALA A 132 -16.05 -6.26 -5.14
CA ALA A 132 -16.09 -7.45 -5.98
C ALA A 132 -15.25 -8.60 -5.40
N LEU A 133 -14.06 -8.30 -4.84
CA LEU A 133 -13.24 -9.28 -4.14
C LEU A 133 -14.01 -9.88 -2.96
N ILE A 134 -14.63 -9.03 -2.13
CA ILE A 134 -15.47 -9.46 -0.98
C ILE A 134 -16.61 -10.35 -1.48
N LYS A 135 -17.40 -9.88 -2.45
CA LYS A 135 -18.58 -10.60 -2.97
C LYS A 135 -18.22 -11.98 -3.54
N SER A 136 -17.03 -12.10 -4.15
CA SER A 136 -16.56 -13.37 -4.71
C SER A 136 -16.06 -14.37 -3.68
N GLY A 137 -15.86 -13.97 -2.42
CA GLY A 137 -15.21 -14.80 -1.42
C GLY A 137 -13.75 -15.11 -1.78
N PHE A 138 -13.05 -14.15 -2.40
CA PHE A 138 -11.71 -14.35 -2.97
C PHE A 138 -10.71 -14.92 -1.97
N GLY A 139 -10.84 -14.54 -0.70
CA GLY A 139 -9.97 -14.94 0.40
C GLY A 139 -8.84 -13.94 0.64
N GLU A 140 -8.17 -14.11 1.77
CA GLU A 140 -7.13 -13.19 2.27
C GLU A 140 -5.75 -13.43 1.66
N THR A 141 -5.53 -14.53 0.95
CA THR A 141 -4.24 -14.86 0.33
C THR A 141 -4.38 -15.11 -1.16
N PHE A 142 -3.46 -14.54 -1.93
CA PHE A 142 -3.43 -14.61 -3.39
C PHE A 142 -2.07 -14.12 -3.91
N THR A 143 -1.80 -14.31 -5.19
CA THR A 143 -0.68 -13.66 -5.88
C THR A 143 -1.12 -12.27 -6.35
N LEU A 144 -0.42 -11.23 -5.90
CA LEU A 144 -0.58 -9.88 -6.43
C LEU A 144 0.36 -9.70 -7.64
N VAL A 145 -0.18 -9.17 -8.74
CA VAL A 145 0.56 -8.83 -9.95
C VAL A 145 0.44 -7.33 -10.20
N VAL A 146 1.56 -6.62 -10.16
CA VAL A 146 1.65 -5.19 -10.40
C VAL A 146 2.26 -4.94 -11.78
N GLY A 147 1.39 -4.82 -12.80
CA GLY A 147 1.78 -4.51 -14.17
C GLY A 147 2.08 -3.02 -14.34
N VAL A 148 3.27 -2.59 -13.93
CA VAL A 148 3.71 -1.18 -13.98
C VAL A 148 4.51 -0.87 -15.25
N LEU A 149 4.40 0.36 -15.74
CA LEU A 149 5.24 0.85 -16.83
C LEU A 149 6.69 1.08 -16.32
N LYS A 150 7.67 0.51 -17.01
CA LYS A 150 9.09 0.78 -16.76
C LYS A 150 9.51 2.09 -17.43
N LEU A 151 9.26 3.20 -16.75
CA LEU A 151 9.65 4.53 -17.23
C LEU A 151 11.05 4.87 -16.69
N GLU A 152 12.01 5.01 -17.61
CA GLU A 152 13.41 5.31 -17.26
C GLU A 152 13.51 6.64 -16.51
N GLY A 153 14.28 6.65 -15.42
CA GLY A 153 14.57 7.89 -14.70
C GLY A 153 13.46 8.38 -13.78
N LEU A 154 12.29 7.72 -13.74
CA LEU A 154 11.13 8.18 -12.97
C LEU A 154 10.98 7.48 -11.62
N GLU A 155 10.42 8.19 -10.65
CA GLU A 155 10.20 7.68 -9.29
C GLU A 155 9.05 6.67 -9.21
N ALA A 156 8.01 6.86 -10.03
CA ALA A 156 6.80 6.04 -10.02
C ALA A 156 6.16 6.00 -11.41
N ALA A 157 5.25 5.05 -11.60
CA ALA A 157 4.40 4.98 -12.77
C ALA A 157 3.04 4.38 -12.42
N THR A 158 2.04 4.60 -13.26
CA THR A 158 0.74 3.94 -13.13
C THR A 158 0.87 2.45 -13.40
N ALA A 159 0.03 1.66 -12.72
CA ALA A 159 0.05 0.21 -12.83
C ALA A 159 -1.35 -0.35 -13.11
N ARG A 160 -1.38 -1.46 -13.86
CA ARG A 160 -2.55 -2.34 -13.90
C ARG A 160 -2.32 -3.49 -12.93
N VAL A 161 -3.16 -3.54 -11.90
CA VAL A 161 -3.01 -4.48 -10.79
C VAL A 161 -4.01 -5.62 -10.94
N PHE A 162 -3.56 -6.85 -10.69
CA PHE A 162 -4.41 -8.05 -10.69
C PHE A 162 -4.16 -8.87 -9.42
N ALA A 163 -5.21 -9.51 -8.91
CA ALA A 163 -5.13 -10.54 -7.90
C ALA A 163 -5.43 -11.89 -8.57
N ILE A 164 -4.57 -12.89 -8.36
CA ILE A 164 -4.66 -14.22 -8.96
C ILE A 164 -4.64 -15.27 -7.85
N LYS A 165 -5.51 -16.28 -7.96
CA LYS A 165 -5.61 -17.39 -7.01
C LYS A 165 -5.49 -18.72 -7.74
#